data_AF-K1TYN0-F1
#
_entry.id   AF-K1TYN0-F1
#
_cell.length_a   1.000
_cell.length_b   1.000
_cell.length_c   1.000
_cell.angle_alpha   90.00
_cell.angle_beta   90.00
_cell.angle_gamma   90.00
#
_symmetry.space_group_name_H-M   'P 1'
#
loop_
_entity.id
_entity.type
_entity.pdbx_description
1 polymer ?
#
loop_
_entity_poly.entity_id
_entity_poly.type
_entity_poly.pdbx_seq_one_letter_code
_entity_poly.pdbx_strand_id
1 'polypeptide(L)'
;MDANLEKIRDARILKELWNYDRIWINGRSYRNLKELGRLFDHNALRTLFAADPVADIHGDLTVENIICRTDVENPDKAWYIIDPNTGNLHDSPYLDYGKLLQSLHGGYEFMMMTPRCTVQENHIDFQLTRSAAYDTLFEAVCDDLRARCGAAGLHSILAHELIHWLRLMPYKLNKDKKRAPMFYAGLSWWPTT
;
A
#
# COMPACT_ATOMS: atom_id res chain seq x y z
N MET A 1 -9.32 11.19 -5.71
CA MET A 1 -9.71 9.88 -5.16
C MET A 1 -10.80 9.25 -6.01
N ASP A 2 -11.96 9.90 -6.16
CA ASP A 2 -13.11 9.38 -6.92
C ASP A 2 -12.78 8.98 -8.36
N ALA A 3 -12.07 9.86 -9.09
CA ALA A 3 -11.62 9.56 -10.45
C ALA A 3 -10.75 8.30 -10.56
N ASN A 4 -10.03 7.90 -9.49
CA ASN A 4 -9.26 6.66 -9.49
C ASN A 4 -10.16 5.45 -9.24
N LEU A 5 -11.13 5.56 -8.34
CA LEU A 5 -12.13 4.52 -8.10
C LEU A 5 -12.99 4.27 -9.35
N GLU A 6 -13.41 5.33 -10.03
CA GLU A 6 -14.13 5.24 -11.31
C GLU A 6 -13.29 4.54 -12.37
N LYS A 7 -12.01 4.92 -12.52
CA LYS A 7 -11.09 4.24 -13.45
C LYS A 7 -10.93 2.75 -13.14
N ILE A 8 -10.90 2.36 -11.87
CA ILE A 8 -10.83 0.96 -11.46
C ILE A 8 -12.11 0.23 -11.85
N ARG A 9 -13.28 0.79 -11.49
CA ARG A 9 -14.59 0.21 -11.79
C ARG A 9 -14.82 0.03 -13.30
N ASP A 10 -14.41 1.01 -14.09
CA ASP A 10 -14.68 1.05 -15.52
C ASP A 10 -13.60 0.32 -16.35
N ALA A 11 -12.48 -0.05 -15.73
CA ALA A 11 -11.43 -0.82 -16.39
C ALA A 11 -11.92 -2.21 -16.77
N ARG A 12 -11.92 -2.53 -18.07
CA ARG A 12 -12.41 -3.82 -18.60
C ARG A 12 -11.87 -5.04 -17.85
N ILE A 13 -10.59 -5.05 -17.50
CA ILE A 13 -9.94 -6.20 -16.82
C ILE A 13 -10.35 -6.34 -15.34
N LEU A 14 -10.81 -5.27 -14.71
CA LEU A 14 -11.22 -5.26 -13.29
C LEU A 14 -12.74 -5.24 -13.13
N LYS A 15 -13.50 -4.86 -14.18
CA LYS A 15 -14.95 -4.74 -14.14
C LYS A 15 -15.64 -6.04 -13.72
N GLU A 16 -15.14 -7.19 -14.19
CA GLU A 16 -15.67 -8.50 -13.78
C GLU A 16 -15.40 -8.77 -12.31
N LEU A 17 -14.17 -8.53 -11.85
CA LEU A 17 -13.78 -8.65 -10.44
C LEU A 17 -14.62 -7.74 -9.55
N TRP A 18 -14.85 -6.49 -9.96
CA TRP A 18 -15.60 -5.49 -9.20
C TRP A 18 -17.02 -5.94 -8.83
N ASN A 19 -17.66 -6.75 -9.68
CA ASN A 19 -19.05 -7.15 -9.47
C ASN A 19 -19.25 -8.16 -8.35
N TYR A 20 -18.21 -8.89 -7.94
CA TYR A 20 -18.28 -9.84 -6.82
C TYR A 20 -18.19 -9.13 -5.48
N ASP A 21 -18.91 -9.59 -4.46
CA ASP A 21 -18.80 -9.04 -3.09
C ASP A 21 -17.47 -9.43 -2.43
N ARG A 22 -16.92 -10.57 -2.85
CA ARG A 22 -15.68 -11.15 -2.35
C ARG A 22 -14.78 -11.58 -3.48
N ILE A 23 -13.48 -11.42 -3.27
CA ILE A 23 -12.44 -11.93 -4.16
C ILE A 23 -11.51 -12.87 -3.40
N TRP A 24 -10.89 -13.78 -4.12
CA TRP A 24 -9.90 -14.70 -3.59
C TRP A 24 -8.53 -14.26 -4.08
N ILE A 25 -7.60 -14.04 -3.15
CA ILE A 25 -6.23 -13.64 -3.45
C ILE A 25 -5.32 -14.73 -2.90
N ASN A 26 -4.60 -15.44 -3.78
CA ASN A 26 -3.70 -16.53 -3.42
C ASN A 26 -4.34 -17.53 -2.43
N GLY A 27 -5.57 -17.96 -2.72
CA GLY A 27 -6.33 -18.92 -1.91
C GLY A 27 -7.01 -18.37 -0.65
N ARG A 28 -6.91 -17.07 -0.33
CA ARG A 28 -7.60 -16.44 0.81
C ARG A 28 -8.71 -15.51 0.35
N SER A 29 -9.86 -15.56 1.04
CA SER A 29 -11.03 -14.76 0.66
C SER A 29 -11.05 -13.40 1.38
N TYR A 30 -11.28 -12.33 0.62
CA TYR A 30 -11.36 -10.96 1.12
C TYR A 30 -12.65 -10.27 0.68
N ARG A 31 -13.04 -9.21 1.40
CA ARG A 31 -14.08 -8.29 0.92
C ARG A 31 -13.53 -7.54 -0.28
N ASN A 32 -14.36 -7.40 -1.31
CA ASN A 32 -13.95 -6.68 -2.50
C ASN A 32 -13.96 -5.16 -2.28
N LEU A 33 -13.24 -4.41 -3.12
CA LEU A 33 -13.09 -2.96 -2.97
C LEU A 33 -14.42 -2.19 -2.90
N LYS A 34 -15.46 -2.65 -3.62
CA LYS A 34 -16.80 -2.05 -3.55
C LYS A 34 -17.42 -2.10 -2.14
N GLU A 35 -17.11 -3.14 -1.37
CA GLU A 35 -17.56 -3.33 0.02
C GLU A 35 -16.76 -2.48 1.01
N LEU A 36 -15.66 -1.88 0.54
CA LEU A 36 -14.76 -1.05 1.32
C LEU A 36 -14.98 0.45 1.07
N GLY A 37 -16.04 0.84 0.35
CA GLY A 37 -16.32 2.24 -0.02
C GLY A 37 -16.28 3.22 1.15
N ARG A 38 -16.66 2.79 2.35
CA ARG A 38 -16.59 3.60 3.60
C ARG A 38 -15.16 4.04 3.97
N LEU A 39 -14.14 3.28 3.56
CA LEU A 39 -12.73 3.64 3.80
C LEU A 39 -12.31 4.86 2.96
N PHE A 40 -13.10 5.17 1.92
CA PHE A 40 -12.90 6.31 1.03
C PHE A 40 -13.96 7.39 1.25
N ASP A 41 -14.61 7.43 2.41
CA ASP A 41 -15.47 8.56 2.74
C ASP A 41 -14.63 9.83 2.94
N HIS A 42 -14.89 10.87 2.15
CA HIS A 42 -14.09 12.09 2.16
C HIS A 42 -14.11 12.80 3.51
N ASN A 43 -15.25 12.81 4.21
CA ASN A 43 -15.36 13.49 5.50
C ASN A 43 -14.62 12.72 6.60
N ALA A 44 -14.74 11.39 6.59
CA ALA A 44 -14.02 10.51 7.49
C ALA A 44 -12.51 10.64 7.29
N LEU A 45 -12.03 10.58 6.03
CA LEU A 45 -10.60 10.74 5.71
C LEU A 45 -10.09 12.14 6.05
N ARG A 46 -10.86 13.20 5.73
CA ARG A 46 -10.48 14.57 6.11
C ARG A 46 -10.37 14.73 7.63
N THR A 47 -11.29 14.13 8.38
CA THR A 47 -11.27 14.17 9.85
C THR A 47 -10.08 13.38 10.40
N LEU A 48 -9.81 12.20 9.83
CA LEU A 48 -8.69 11.35 10.21
C LEU A 48 -7.34 12.06 9.99
N PHE A 49 -7.14 12.65 8.80
CA PHE A 49 -5.88 13.31 8.42
C PHE A 49 -5.70 14.70 9.01
N ALA A 50 -6.76 15.34 9.53
CA ALA A 50 -6.66 16.68 10.11
C ALA A 50 -5.74 16.75 11.35
N ALA A 51 -5.52 15.62 12.02
CA ALA A 51 -4.65 15.50 13.18
C ALA A 51 -3.21 15.09 12.81
N ASP A 52 -2.92 14.86 11.53
CA ASP A 52 -1.60 14.42 11.09
C ASP A 52 -0.57 15.52 11.31
N PRO A 53 0.61 15.20 11.87
CA PRO A 53 1.67 16.20 12.03
C PRO A 53 2.20 16.64 10.68
N VAL A 54 2.72 17.87 10.63
CA VAL A 54 3.40 18.43 9.46
C VAL A 54 4.90 18.41 9.72
N ALA A 55 5.67 17.88 8.77
CA ALA A 55 7.13 17.87 8.82
C ALA A 55 7.70 17.69 7.40
N ASP A 56 8.97 18.02 7.20
CA ASP A 56 9.67 17.64 5.98
C ASP A 56 9.69 16.11 5.84
N ILE A 57 9.40 15.63 4.63
CA ILE A 57 9.30 14.20 4.33
C ILE A 57 10.17 13.82 3.14
N HIS A 58 10.47 12.53 3.06
CA HIS A 58 11.09 11.90 1.90
C HIS A 58 10.16 11.96 0.68
N GLY A 59 8.87 11.68 0.88
CA GLY A 59 7.82 11.71 -0.15
C GLY A 59 7.72 10.46 -1.04
N ASP A 60 8.71 9.56 -0.98
CA ASP A 60 8.68 8.23 -1.60
C ASP A 60 9.44 7.19 -0.76
N LEU A 61 9.19 7.14 0.55
CA LEU A 61 9.92 6.23 1.45
C LEU A 61 9.48 4.77 1.25
N THR A 62 10.18 4.03 0.40
CA THR A 62 10.02 2.57 0.18
C THR A 62 11.22 1.81 0.74
N VAL A 63 11.13 0.47 0.82
CA VAL A 63 12.29 -0.35 1.22
C VAL A 63 13.44 -0.28 0.21
N GLU A 64 13.17 -0.03 -1.07
CA GLU A 64 14.21 0.16 -2.10
C GLU A 64 15.02 1.45 -1.89
N ASN A 65 14.41 2.44 -1.23
CA ASN A 65 15.05 3.73 -0.94
C ASN A 65 15.82 3.74 0.39
N ILE A 66 15.90 2.61 1.09
CA ILE A 66 16.72 2.43 2.29
C ILE A 66 17.91 1.53 1.96
N ILE A 67 19.11 2.11 1.89
CA ILE A 67 20.32 1.36 1.59
C ILE A 67 21.01 0.94 2.87
N CYS A 68 21.12 -0.37 3.09
CA CYS A 68 21.88 -0.95 4.18
C CYS A 68 23.34 -1.20 3.76
N ARG A 69 24.27 -0.85 4.66
CA ARG A 69 25.71 -1.06 4.52
C ARG A 69 26.15 -2.22 5.40
N THR A 70 26.88 -3.18 4.83
CA THR A 70 27.42 -4.32 5.58
C THR A 70 28.87 -4.13 6.00
N ASP A 71 29.50 -3.03 5.59
CA ASP A 71 30.90 -2.69 5.83
C ASP A 71 31.11 -1.74 7.02
N VAL A 72 30.04 -1.45 7.78
CA VAL A 72 30.06 -0.54 8.93
C VAL A 72 29.72 -1.33 10.19
N GLU A 73 30.60 -1.30 11.19
CA GLU A 73 30.39 -2.00 12.46
C GLU A 73 29.30 -1.35 13.32
N ASN A 74 29.16 -0.02 13.26
CA ASN A 74 28.13 0.70 13.99
C ASN A 74 26.78 0.61 13.25
N PRO A 75 25.78 -0.10 13.79
CA PRO A 75 24.47 -0.27 13.13
C PRO A 75 23.72 1.04 12.91
N ASP A 76 23.92 2.05 13.76
CA ASP A 76 23.26 3.37 13.61
C ASP A 76 23.78 4.16 12.41
N LYS A 77 24.93 3.76 11.86
CA LYS A 77 25.54 4.34 10.65
C LYS A 77 25.58 3.36 9.48
N ALA A 78 25.01 2.16 9.66
CA ALA A 78 25.01 1.09 8.67
C ALA A 78 23.86 1.23 7.66
N TRP A 79 23.32 2.44 7.48
CA TRP A 79 22.27 2.70 6.49
C TRP A 79 22.22 4.18 6.08
N TYR A 80 21.60 4.44 4.93
CA TYR A 80 21.24 5.78 4.48
C TYR A 80 20.02 5.71 3.54
N ILE A 81 19.34 6.84 3.35
CA ILE A 81 18.17 6.96 2.46
C ILE A 81 18.58 7.65 1.15
N ILE A 82 17.96 7.25 0.05
CA ILE A 82 18.19 7.83 -1.29
C ILE A 82 16.88 8.24 -1.96
N ASP A 83 17.00 9.10 -2.98
CA ASP A 83 15.93 9.50 -3.91
C ASP A 83 14.71 10.19 -3.26
N PRO A 84 14.90 11.31 -2.52
CA PRO A 84 13.78 12.05 -1.96
C PRO A 84 12.93 12.69 -3.06
N ASN A 85 11.62 12.46 -3.00
CA ASN A 85 10.62 12.98 -3.92
C ASN A 85 9.74 14.02 -3.23
N THR A 86 10.20 15.27 -3.24
CA THR A 86 9.52 16.40 -2.59
C THR A 86 8.40 16.98 -3.47
N GLY A 87 7.39 17.61 -2.83
CA GLY A 87 6.28 18.28 -3.53
C GLY A 87 4.90 17.69 -3.29
N ASN A 88 4.65 17.09 -2.11
CA ASN A 88 3.29 16.73 -1.74
C ASN A 88 2.50 17.98 -1.31
N LEU A 89 1.18 17.95 -1.50
CA LEU A 89 0.30 19.06 -1.11
C LEU A 89 0.25 19.25 0.42
N HIS A 90 0.53 18.18 1.16
CA HIS A 90 0.52 18.12 2.62
C HIS A 90 1.67 17.21 3.05
N ASP A 91 2.73 17.80 3.62
CA ASP A 91 3.91 17.04 4.04
C ASP A 91 3.70 16.55 5.47
N SER A 92 3.24 15.29 5.58
CA SER A 92 3.12 14.58 6.85
C SER A 92 3.99 13.34 6.84
N PRO A 93 4.76 13.05 7.92
CA PRO A 93 5.56 11.83 8.01
C PRO A 93 4.69 10.56 7.90
N TYR A 94 3.38 10.66 8.15
CA TYR A 94 2.47 9.53 7.99
C TYR A 94 2.31 9.09 6.54
N LEU A 95 2.55 9.98 5.57
CA LEU A 95 2.61 9.63 4.15
C LEU A 95 3.81 8.73 3.85
N ASP A 96 4.98 9.05 4.40
CA ASP A 96 6.20 8.24 4.27
C ASP A 96 6.03 6.89 4.96
N TYR A 97 5.49 6.88 6.17
CA TYR A 97 5.20 5.61 6.85
C TYR A 97 4.19 4.78 6.07
N GLY A 98 3.12 5.37 5.54
CA GLY A 98 2.15 4.65 4.69
C GLY A 98 2.79 4.11 3.41
N LYS A 99 3.79 4.82 2.86
CA LYS A 99 4.56 4.37 1.70
C LYS A 99 5.49 3.21 2.04
N LEU A 100 6.12 3.26 3.21
CA LEU A 100 6.95 2.18 3.74
C LEU A 100 6.10 0.93 4.02
N LEU A 101 4.89 1.10 4.55
CA LEU A 101 3.96 -0.01 4.76
C LEU A 101 3.49 -0.62 3.42
N GLN A 102 3.29 0.18 2.38
CA GLN A 102 2.99 -0.35 1.03
C GLN A 102 4.09 -1.32 0.54
N SER A 103 5.35 -1.07 0.91
CA SER A 103 6.46 -2.00 0.66
C SER A 103 6.44 -3.21 1.61
N LEU A 104 6.41 -2.98 2.92
CA LEU A 104 6.54 -4.04 3.94
C LEU A 104 5.32 -4.97 3.99
N HIS A 105 4.14 -4.38 4.18
CA HIS A 105 2.86 -5.06 4.29
C HIS A 105 2.33 -5.47 2.92
N GLY A 106 2.20 -4.50 2.02
CA GLY A 106 1.62 -4.71 0.70
C GLY A 106 2.53 -5.44 -0.29
N GLY A 107 3.84 -5.52 -0.02
CA GLY A 107 4.80 -6.24 -0.86
C GLY A 107 4.98 -5.62 -2.24
N TYR A 108 4.84 -4.29 -2.36
CA TYR A 108 4.84 -3.59 -3.66
C TYR A 108 6.03 -3.95 -4.56
N GLU A 109 7.25 -3.95 -4.04
CA GLU A 109 8.48 -4.24 -4.78
C GLU A 109 8.50 -5.69 -5.28
N PHE A 110 8.01 -6.63 -4.45
CA PHE A 110 7.87 -8.02 -4.85
C PHE A 110 6.85 -8.19 -5.97
N MET A 111 5.70 -7.50 -5.87
CA MET A 111 4.69 -7.48 -6.94
C MET A 111 5.24 -6.84 -8.22
N MET A 112 6.14 -5.86 -8.11
CA MET A 112 6.82 -5.29 -9.28
C MET A 112 7.70 -6.30 -10.00
N MET A 113 8.33 -7.21 -9.26
CA MET A 113 9.14 -8.32 -9.80
C MET A 113 8.30 -9.51 -10.28
N THR A 114 7.05 -9.66 -9.80
CA THR A 114 6.17 -10.75 -10.23
C THR A 114 5.77 -10.57 -11.70
N PRO A 115 6.09 -11.54 -12.59
CA PRO A 115 5.95 -11.35 -14.03
C PRO A 115 4.52 -11.53 -14.54
N ARG A 116 3.69 -12.30 -13.82
CA ARG A 116 2.34 -12.69 -14.26
C ARG A 116 1.38 -12.81 -13.09
N CYS A 117 0.12 -12.55 -13.37
CA CYS A 117 -1.02 -12.80 -12.51
C CYS A 117 -2.05 -13.56 -13.35
N THR A 118 -2.71 -14.53 -12.74
CA THR A 118 -3.85 -15.23 -13.32
C THR A 118 -5.12 -14.67 -12.69
N VAL A 119 -6.15 -14.47 -13.51
CA VAL A 119 -7.49 -14.13 -13.04
C VAL A 119 -8.46 -15.16 -13.59
N GLN A 120 -9.22 -15.78 -12.71
CA GLN A 120 -10.30 -16.69 -13.06
C GLN A 120 -11.51 -16.37 -12.18
N GLU A 121 -12.59 -15.89 -12.78
CA GLU A 121 -13.77 -15.39 -12.03
C GLU A 121 -13.36 -14.34 -10.99
N ASN A 122 -13.58 -14.61 -9.70
CA ASN A 122 -13.18 -13.75 -8.59
C ASN A 122 -11.85 -14.15 -7.92
N HIS A 123 -11.07 -15.05 -8.53
CA HIS A 123 -9.75 -15.47 -8.08
C HIS A 123 -8.65 -14.66 -8.78
N ILE A 124 -7.71 -14.16 -7.98
CA ILE A 124 -6.51 -13.44 -8.41
C ILE A 124 -5.33 -14.20 -7.80
N ASP A 125 -4.59 -14.92 -8.64
CA ASP A 125 -3.47 -15.75 -8.20
C ASP A 125 -2.16 -15.30 -8.85
N PHE A 126 -1.14 -15.13 -8.03
CA PHE A 126 0.19 -14.71 -8.46
C PHE A 126 1.24 -15.20 -7.48
N GLN A 127 2.42 -15.53 -8.00
CA GLN A 127 3.54 -15.93 -7.14
C GLN A 127 4.16 -14.68 -6.51
N LEU A 128 3.99 -14.55 -5.19
CA LEU A 128 4.65 -13.52 -4.39
C LEU A 128 5.81 -14.16 -3.62
N THR A 129 7.05 -13.90 -4.05
CA THR A 129 8.25 -14.41 -3.38
C THR A 129 8.70 -13.38 -2.35
N ARG A 130 8.11 -13.42 -1.15
CA ARG A 130 8.51 -12.58 0.01
C ARG A 130 9.01 -13.49 1.15
N SER A 131 10.07 -13.06 1.83
CA SER A 131 10.57 -13.75 3.03
C SER A 131 9.69 -13.44 4.24
N ALA A 132 9.51 -14.40 5.15
CA ALA A 132 8.82 -14.21 6.43
C ALA A 132 9.46 -13.10 7.29
N ALA A 133 10.73 -12.75 7.05
CA ALA A 133 11.39 -11.63 7.70
C ALA A 133 10.66 -10.29 7.48
N TYR A 134 9.98 -10.12 6.33
CA TYR A 134 9.19 -8.91 6.08
C TYR A 134 7.91 -8.88 6.91
N ASP A 135 7.33 -10.03 7.24
CA ASP A 135 6.17 -10.09 8.13
C ASP A 135 6.57 -9.68 9.56
N THR A 136 7.69 -10.22 10.06
CA THR A 136 8.26 -9.83 11.36
C THR A 136 8.64 -8.34 11.38
N LEU A 137 9.24 -7.82 10.30
CA LEU A 137 9.60 -6.42 10.22
C LEU A 137 8.36 -5.51 10.18
N PHE A 138 7.33 -5.89 9.42
CA PHE A 138 6.06 -5.16 9.39
C PHE A 138 5.41 -5.07 10.77
N GLU A 139 5.35 -6.19 11.50
CA GLU A 139 4.82 -6.21 12.88
C GLU A 139 5.61 -5.27 13.79
N ALA A 140 6.95 -5.37 13.76
CA ALA A 140 7.82 -4.51 14.57
C ALA A 140 7.66 -3.01 14.23
N VAL A 141 7.56 -2.66 12.95
CA VAL A 141 7.33 -1.27 12.51
C VAL A 141 5.94 -0.78 12.95
N CYS A 142 4.91 -1.61 12.85
CA CYS A 142 3.57 -1.27 13.33
C CYS A 142 3.53 -1.01 14.84
N ASP A 143 4.23 -1.83 15.63
CA ASP A 143 4.31 -1.65 17.08
C ASP A 143 5.06 -0.37 17.47
N ASP A 144 6.18 -0.10 16.80
CA ASP A 144 6.95 1.13 16.99
C ASP A 144 6.17 2.39 16.54
N LEU A 145 5.46 2.34 15.41
CA LEU A 145 4.57 3.42 14.97
C LEU A 145 3.41 3.62 15.95
N ARG A 146 2.81 2.53 16.47
CA ARG A 146 1.76 2.63 17.50
C ARG A 146 2.29 3.28 18.77
N ALA A 147 3.50 2.95 19.19
CA ALA A 147 4.11 3.54 20.38
C ALA A 147 4.39 5.05 20.21
N ARG A 148 4.88 5.46 19.02
CA ARG A 148 5.23 6.86 18.74
C ARG A 148 4.03 7.75 18.39
N CYS A 149 3.07 7.21 17.64
CA CYS A 149 1.97 7.96 17.04
C CYS A 149 0.61 7.67 17.69
N GLY A 150 0.54 6.69 18.60
CA GLY A 150 -0.70 6.20 19.16
C GLY A 150 -1.53 5.37 18.17
N ALA A 151 -2.63 4.79 18.67
CA ALA A 151 -3.52 3.97 17.84
C ALA A 151 -4.19 4.77 16.72
N ALA A 152 -4.56 6.02 16.98
CA ALA A 152 -5.16 6.90 15.97
C ALA A 152 -4.15 7.29 14.87
N GLY A 153 -2.90 7.58 15.24
CA GLY A 153 -1.84 7.86 14.27
C GLY A 153 -1.52 6.64 13.40
N LEU A 154 -1.42 5.44 13.99
CA LEU A 154 -1.26 4.22 13.22
C LEU A 154 -2.44 3.99 12.25
N HIS A 155 -3.68 4.24 12.69
CA HIS A 155 -4.84 4.17 11.80
C HIS A 155 -4.72 5.13 10.62
N SER A 156 -4.27 6.37 10.86
CA SER A 156 -4.03 7.37 9.81
C SER A 156 -2.96 6.89 8.81
N ILE A 157 -1.83 6.39 9.29
CA ILE A 157 -0.74 5.83 8.48
C ILE A 157 -1.22 4.69 7.57
N LEU A 158 -2.02 3.78 8.13
CA LEU A 158 -2.62 2.66 7.41
C LEU A 158 -3.61 3.14 6.33
N ALA A 159 -4.37 4.20 6.60
CA ALA A 159 -5.21 4.84 5.59
C ALA A 159 -4.37 5.48 4.47
N HIS A 160 -3.22 6.09 4.77
CA HIS A 160 -2.28 6.58 3.75
C HIS A 160 -1.74 5.46 2.86
N GLU A 161 -1.42 4.28 3.43
CA GLU A 161 -1.05 3.10 2.62
C GLU A 161 -2.14 2.76 1.58
N LEU A 162 -3.41 2.70 2.02
CA LEU A 162 -4.55 2.45 1.13
C LEU A 162 -4.67 3.51 0.03
N ILE A 163 -4.46 4.78 0.36
CA ILE A 163 -4.47 5.88 -0.63
C ILE A 163 -3.31 5.75 -1.63
N HIS A 164 -2.12 5.32 -1.20
CA HIS A 164 -1.00 5.06 -2.10
C HIS A 164 -1.32 3.96 -3.11
N TRP A 165 -1.95 2.86 -2.66
CA TRP A 165 -2.45 1.82 -3.55
C TRP A 165 -3.48 2.36 -4.54
N LEU A 166 -4.41 3.19 -4.09
CA LEU A 166 -5.45 3.77 -4.95
C LEU A 166 -4.85 4.70 -6.00
N ARG A 167 -3.85 5.51 -5.63
CA ARG A 167 -3.14 6.43 -6.53
C ARG A 167 -2.31 5.68 -7.57
N LEU A 168 -1.83 4.48 -7.26
CA LEU A 168 -1.05 3.63 -8.16
C LEU A 168 -1.89 3.03 -9.31
N MET A 169 -3.18 2.75 -9.06
CA MET A 169 -4.00 1.97 -9.99
C MET A 169 -4.15 2.55 -11.40
N PRO A 170 -4.42 3.86 -11.62
CA PRO A 170 -4.49 4.42 -12.95
C PRO A 170 -3.21 4.21 -13.77
N TYR A 171 -2.05 4.32 -13.13
CA TYR A 171 -0.76 4.09 -13.78
C TYR A 171 -0.62 2.62 -14.21
N LYS A 172 -0.94 1.67 -13.32
CA LYS A 172 -0.87 0.22 -13.64
C LYS A 172 -1.86 -0.18 -14.73
N LEU A 173 -3.08 0.34 -14.69
CA LEU A 173 -4.07 0.12 -15.74
C LEU A 173 -3.63 0.66 -17.11
N ASN A 174 -2.81 1.71 -17.14
CA ASN A 174 -2.31 2.28 -18.40
C ASN A 174 -1.05 1.57 -18.91
N LYS A 175 -0.08 1.31 -18.04
CA LYS A 175 1.23 0.76 -18.41
C LYS A 175 1.27 -0.76 -18.44
N ASP A 176 0.52 -1.43 -17.56
CA ASP A 176 0.61 -2.87 -17.38
C ASP A 176 -0.74 -3.50 -17.04
N LYS A 177 -1.63 -3.51 -18.03
CA LYS A 177 -2.99 -4.03 -17.90
C LYS A 177 -3.04 -5.45 -17.39
N LYS A 178 -2.10 -6.31 -17.80
CA LYS A 178 -2.10 -7.75 -17.45
C LYS A 178 -1.79 -7.98 -15.98
N ARG A 179 -0.96 -7.13 -15.38
CA ARG A 179 -0.62 -7.23 -13.94
C ARG A 179 -1.49 -6.35 -13.05
N ALA A 180 -2.31 -5.46 -13.61
CA ALA A 180 -3.22 -4.60 -12.84
C ALA A 180 -4.10 -5.34 -11.80
N PRO A 181 -4.64 -6.56 -12.06
CA PRO A 181 -5.38 -7.31 -11.05
C PRO A 181 -4.59 -7.65 -9.78
N MET A 182 -3.27 -7.88 -9.92
CA MET A 182 -2.39 -8.09 -8.78
C MET A 182 -2.32 -6.84 -7.90
N PHE A 183 -2.13 -5.65 -8.48
CA PHE A 183 -2.13 -4.40 -7.71
C PHE A 183 -3.51 -4.05 -7.14
N TYR A 184 -4.59 -4.45 -7.82
CA TYR A 184 -5.95 -4.37 -7.29
C TYR A 184 -6.15 -5.24 -6.04
N ALA A 185 -5.51 -6.41 -6.00
CA ALA A 185 -5.52 -7.28 -4.83
C ALA A 185 -4.94 -6.58 -3.58
N GLY A 186 -3.92 -5.74 -3.75
CA GLY A 186 -3.34 -4.93 -2.68
C GLY A 186 -4.34 -3.97 -2.00
N LEU A 187 -5.35 -3.49 -2.72
CA LEU A 187 -6.43 -2.67 -2.16
C LEU A 187 -7.46 -3.46 -1.35
N SER A 188 -7.57 -4.77 -1.60
CA SER A 188 -8.62 -5.62 -1.03
C SER A 188 -8.09 -6.51 0.11
N TRP A 189 -6.77 -6.67 0.22
CA TRP A 189 -6.09 -7.42 1.29
C TRP A 189 -6.06 -6.67 2.63
N TRP A 190 -6.82 -5.59 2.80
CA TRP A 190 -6.90 -4.93 4.10
C TRP A 190 -7.66 -5.81 5.11
N PRO A 191 -7.08 -6.10 6.31
CA PRO A 191 -7.83 -6.77 7.37
C PRO A 191 -9.05 -5.91 7.72
N THR A 192 -10.25 -6.45 7.48
CA THR A 192 -11.52 -5.77 7.81
C THR A 192 -12.08 -6.22 9.16
N THR A 193 -11.23 -6.80 10.00
CA THR A 193 -11.54 -7.24 11.36
C THR A 193 -11.12 -6.21 12.37
#